data_AF-A0A972AUL3-F1
#
_entry.id   AF-A0A972AUL3-F1
#
_cell.length_a   1.000
_cell.length_b   1.000
_cell.length_c   1.000
_cell.angle_alpha   90.00
_cell.angle_beta   90.00
_cell.angle_gamma   90.00
#
_symmetry.space_group_name_H-M   'P 1'
#
loop_
_entity.id
_entity.type
_entity.pdbx_description
1 polymer ?
#
loop_
_entity_poly.entity_id
_entity_poly.type
_entity_poly.pdbx_seq_one_letter_code
_entity_poly.pdbx_strand_id
1 'polypeptide(L)'
;LVAMLVSLDDPKKVGPGMAVALLTTLYGAVISNLVCLPIANKLKLRSSEEVLLKEVIIEGILSIQAGDNPRIVEEKLKSFFAPSIREELEREREDLGRVIPLKRESESTR
;
A
#
# COMPACT_ATOMS: atom_id res chain seq x y z
N LEU A 1 -13.17 -12.65 -34.84
CA LEU A 1 -13.34 -12.20 -36.25
C LEU A 1 -13.01 -13.29 -37.28
N VAL A 2 -12.00 -14.14 -37.07
CA VAL A 2 -11.66 -15.24 -38.01
C VAL A 2 -12.87 -16.11 -38.37
N ALA A 3 -13.69 -16.51 -37.38
CA ALA A 3 -14.91 -17.29 -37.62
C ALA A 3 -15.97 -16.60 -38.49
N MET A 4 -16.01 -15.26 -38.50
CA MET A 4 -16.95 -14.47 -39.30
C MET A 4 -16.48 -14.37 -40.77
N LEU A 5 -15.17 -14.21 -40.97
CA LEU A 5 -14.58 -14.09 -42.32
C LEU A 5 -14.64 -15.39 -43.13
N VAL A 6 -14.64 -16.55 -42.46
CA VAL A 6 -14.74 -17.87 -43.10
C VAL A 6 -16.12 -18.15 -43.70
N SER A 7 -17.17 -17.47 -43.22
CA SER A 7 -18.57 -17.76 -43.61
C SER A 7 -19.23 -16.59 -44.35
N LEU A 8 -18.45 -15.79 -45.08
CA LEU A 8 -18.93 -14.55 -45.70
C LEU A 8 -19.93 -14.78 -46.85
N ASP A 9 -19.87 -15.95 -47.50
CA ASP A 9 -20.75 -16.29 -48.63
C ASP A 9 -22.20 -16.57 -48.22
N ASP A 10 -22.48 -16.79 -46.92
CA ASP A 10 -23.82 -17.07 -46.42
C ASP A 10 -24.22 -16.06 -45.32
N PRO A 11 -24.95 -14.97 -45.66
CA PRO A 11 -25.28 -13.89 -44.72
C PRO A 11 -26.08 -14.34 -43.49
N LYS A 12 -26.72 -15.52 -43.53
CA LYS A 12 -27.41 -16.10 -42.35
C LYS A 12 -26.44 -16.56 -41.26
N LYS A 13 -25.21 -16.94 -41.62
CA LYS A 13 -24.18 -17.45 -40.69
C LYS A 13 -23.30 -16.35 -40.08
N VAL A 14 -23.37 -15.13 -40.63
CA VAL A 14 -22.62 -13.97 -40.15
C VAL A 14 -23.13 -13.48 -38.79
N GLY A 15 -24.44 -13.51 -38.56
CA GLY A 15 -25.07 -13.06 -37.30
C GLY A 15 -24.55 -13.79 -36.06
N PRO A 16 -24.60 -15.14 -36.01
CA PRO A 16 -24.06 -15.91 -34.89
C PRO A 16 -22.55 -15.69 -34.64
N GLY A 17 -21.74 -15.62 -35.71
CA GLY A 17 -20.29 -15.39 -35.60
C GLY A 17 -19.94 -14.00 -35.06
N MET A 18 -20.75 -12.99 -35.40
CA MET A 18 -20.59 -11.63 -34.89
C MET A 18 -21.02 -11.52 -33.42
N ALA A 19 -22.12 -12.16 -33.03
CA ALA A 19 -22.61 -12.16 -31.65
C ALA A 19 -21.58 -12.72 -30.66
N VAL A 20 -20.94 -13.85 -30.99
CA VAL A 20 -19.90 -14.44 -30.14
C VAL A 20 -18.70 -13.50 -30.01
N ALA A 21 -18.26 -12.87 -31.10
CA ALA A 21 -17.13 -11.94 -31.07
C ALA A 21 -17.40 -10.74 -30.14
N LEU A 22 -18.59 -10.14 -30.22
CA LEU A 22 -18.99 -9.03 -29.37
C LEU A 22 -19.11 -9.44 -27.90
N LEU A 23 -19.65 -10.63 -27.62
CA LEU A 23 -19.71 -11.16 -26.26
C LEU A 23 -18.32 -11.41 -25.69
N THR A 24 -17.39 -12.00 -26.46
CA THR A 24 -16.01 -12.21 -26.00
C THR A 24 -15.33 -10.88 -25.66
N THR A 25 -15.52 -9.84 -26.49
CA THR A 25 -15.01 -8.49 -26.20
C THR A 25 -15.66 -7.89 -24.94
N LEU A 26 -16.97 -8.07 -24.78
CA LEU A 26 -17.70 -7.59 -23.60
C LEU A 26 -17.20 -8.29 -22.33
N TYR A 27 -17.11 -9.62 -22.31
CA TYR A 27 -16.62 -10.37 -21.16
C TYR A 27 -15.17 -9.99 -20.81
N GLY A 28 -14.31 -9.81 -21.81
CA GLY A 28 -12.93 -9.34 -21.59
C GLY A 28 -12.88 -7.94 -20.98
N ALA A 29 -13.65 -6.99 -21.52
CA ALA A 29 -13.71 -5.62 -21.01
C ALA A 29 -14.29 -5.56 -19.59
N VAL A 30 -15.31 -6.36 -19.29
CA VAL A 30 -15.93 -6.43 -17.96
C VAL A 30 -14.94 -6.99 -16.95
N ILE A 31 -14.28 -8.11 -17.24
CA ILE A 31 -13.31 -8.72 -16.31
C ILE A 31 -12.11 -7.79 -16.08
N SER A 32 -11.59 -7.18 -17.15
CA SER A 32 -10.46 -6.25 -17.04
C SER A 32 -10.78 -5.06 -16.14
N ASN A 33 -11.91 -4.38 -16.40
CA ASN A 33 -12.23 -3.14 -15.72
C ASN A 33 -12.83 -3.34 -14.31
N LEU A 34 -13.63 -4.38 -14.09
CA LEU A 34 -14.29 -4.60 -12.79
C LEU A 34 -13.48 -5.48 -11.84
N VAL A 35 -12.60 -6.35 -12.35
CA VAL A 35 -11.87 -7.32 -11.50
C VAL A 35 -10.38 -7.02 -11.48
N CYS A 36 -9.73 -6.96 -12.65
CA CYS A 36 -8.28 -6.81 -12.71
C CYS A 36 -7.80 -5.44 -12.23
N LEU A 37 -8.48 -4.35 -12.62
CA LEU A 37 -8.11 -2.99 -12.19
C LEU A 37 -8.17 -2.77 -10.66
N PRO A 38 -9.25 -3.12 -9.94
CA PRO A 38 -9.27 -2.93 -8.48
C PRO A 38 -8.25 -3.82 -7.77
N ILE A 39 -7.99 -5.05 -8.25
CA ILE A 39 -6.94 -5.91 -7.70
C ILE A 39 -5.56 -5.27 -7.89
N ALA A 40 -5.27 -4.77 -9.11
CA ALA A 40 -4.01 -4.09 -9.39
C ALA A 40 -3.81 -2.85 -8.52
N ASN A 41 -4.86 -2.03 -8.35
CA ASN A 41 -4.81 -0.86 -7.47
C ASN A 41 -4.57 -1.25 -6.01
N LYS A 42 -5.24 -2.29 -5.50
CA LYS A 42 -5.04 -2.76 -4.13
C LYS A 42 -3.63 -3.29 -3.91
N LEU A 43 -3.08 -4.00 -4.88
CA LEU A 43 -1.72 -4.52 -4.82
C LEU A 43 -0.69 -3.38 -4.89
N LYS A 44 -0.92 -2.38 -5.73
CA LYS A 44 -0.06 -1.20 -5.82
C LYS A 44 -0.04 -0.39 -4.53
N LEU A 45 -1.19 -0.26 -3.86
CA LEU A 45 -1.28 0.40 -2.55
C LEU A 45 -0.43 -0.35 -1.50
N ARG A 46 -0.64 -1.66 -1.35
CA ARG A 46 0.14 -2.51 -0.43
C ARG A 46 1.63 -2.49 -0.76
N SER A 47 1.99 -2.54 -2.04
CA SER A 47 3.38 -2.45 -2.47
C SER A 47 4.01 -1.11 -2.10
N SER A 48 3.24 -0.01 -2.16
CA SER A 48 3.75 1.31 -1.78
C SER A 48 3.97 1.40 -0.26
N GLU A 49 3.06 0.82 0.53
CA GLU A 49 3.22 0.69 1.99
C GLU A 49 4.47 -0.13 2.35
N GLU A 50 4.69 -1.26 1.66
CA GLU A 50 5.89 -2.08 1.88
C GLU A 50 7.19 -1.37 1.50
N VAL A 51 7.19 -0.61 0.42
CA VAL A 51 8.37 0.16 -0.02
C VAL A 51 8.71 1.21 1.04
N LEU A 52 7.72 1.97 1.53
CA LEU A 52 7.92 2.94 2.59
C LEU A 52 8.51 2.28 3.85
N LEU A 53 7.97 1.14 4.26
CA LEU A 53 8.45 0.44 5.45
C LEU A 53 9.93 0.00 5.29
N LYS A 54 10.30 -0.52 4.12
CA LYS A 54 11.68 -0.91 3.83
C LYS A 54 12.61 0.31 3.79
N GLU A 55 12.15 1.44 3.25
CA GLU A 55 12.90 2.69 3.22
C GLU A 55 13.19 3.21 4.64
N VAL A 56 12.20 3.21 5.52
CA VAL A 56 12.37 3.57 6.94
C VAL A 56 13.38 2.67 7.65
N ILE A 57 13.34 1.36 7.40
CA ILE A 57 14.31 0.42 7.97
C ILE A 57 15.73 0.73 7.49
N ILE A 58 15.91 0.97 6.19
CA ILE A 58 17.22 1.28 5.61
C ILE A 58 17.78 2.56 6.20
N GLU A 59 16.99 3.62 6.27
CA GLU A 59 17.41 4.91 6.85
C GLU A 59 17.75 4.77 8.34
N GLY A 60 16.98 3.96 9.08
CA GLY A 60 17.28 3.64 10.48
C GLY A 60 18.62 2.95 10.65
N ILE A 61 18.92 1.94 9.81
CA ILE A 61 20.20 1.22 9.85
C ILE A 61 21.36 2.14 9.47
N LEU A 62 21.20 2.97 8.43
CA LEU A 62 22.21 3.94 8.01
C LEU A 62 22.50 4.97 9.10
N SER A 63 21.47 5.46 9.79
CA SER A 63 21.61 6.41 10.89
C SER A 63 22.35 5.80 12.09
N ILE A 64 22.07 4.53 12.41
CA ILE A 64 22.80 3.78 13.45
C ILE A 64 24.27 3.60 13.04
N GLN A 65 24.53 3.25 11.78
CA GLN A 65 25.90 3.07 11.27
C GLN A 65 26.70 4.38 11.29
N ALA A 66 26.07 5.50 10.96
CA ALA A 66 26.67 6.82 11.00
C ALA A 66 26.97 7.30 12.43
N GLY A 67 26.41 6.65 13.45
CA GLY A 67 26.57 7.04 14.85
C GLY A 67 25.73 8.26 15.22
N ASP A 68 24.63 8.51 14.52
CA ASP A 68 23.71 9.61 14.84
C ASP A 68 23.17 9.45 16.27
N ASN A 69 22.98 10.57 16.97
CA ASN A 69 22.37 10.57 18.30
C ASN A 69 20.97 9.92 18.21
N PRO A 70 20.65 8.89 19.03
CA PRO A 70 19.36 8.19 18.98
C PRO A 70 18.14 9.10 18.96
N ARG A 71 18.23 10.27 19.60
CA ARG A 71 17.16 11.28 19.61
C ARG A 71 16.92 11.93 18.25
N ILE A 72 17.97 12.15 17.47
CA ILE A 72 17.89 12.68 16.10
C ILE A 72 17.38 11.59 15.15
N VAL A 73 17.82 10.34 15.34
CA VAL A 73 17.32 9.19 14.57
C VAL A 73 15.81 9.03 14.76
N GLU A 74 15.32 9.16 16.00
CA GLU A 74 13.89 9.11 16.30
C GLU A 74 13.10 10.22 15.57
N GLU A 75 13.60 11.44 15.56
CA GLU A 75 12.97 12.56 14.83
C GLU A 75 12.98 12.35 13.31
N LYS A 76 14.09 11.87 12.75
CA LYS A 76 14.18 11.52 11.32
C LYS A 76 13.18 10.42 10.96
N LEU A 77 13.10 9.34 11.73
CA LEU A 77 12.17 8.23 11.45
C LEU A 77 10.71 8.66 11.61
N LYS A 78 10.39 9.51 12.59
CA LYS A 78 9.05 10.12 12.72
C LYS A 78 8.64 10.90 11.47
N SER A 79 9.60 11.49 10.76
CA SER A 79 9.33 12.28 9.55
C SER A 79 8.79 11.45 8.36
N PHE A 80 8.99 10.13 8.37
CA PHE A 80 8.48 9.23 7.31
C PHE A 80 7.02 8.82 7.52
N PHE A 81 6.46 9.00 8.72
CA PHE A 81 5.06 8.66 9.01
C PHE A 81 4.13 9.85 8.75
N ALA A 82 2.89 9.55 8.38
CA ALA A 82 1.83 10.55 8.21
C ALA A 82 1.55 11.30 9.53
N PRO A 83 1.13 12.58 9.50
CA PRO A 83 0.88 13.38 10.71
C PRO A 83 -0.07 12.70 11.71
N SER A 84 -1.09 11.99 11.22
CA SER A 84 -2.05 11.25 12.05
C SER A 84 -1.38 10.14 12.89
N ILE A 85 -0.40 9.43 12.31
CA ILE A 85 0.34 8.38 13.02
C ILE A 85 1.31 9.02 14.03
N ARG A 86 1.86 10.21 13.72
CA ARG A 86 2.71 10.96 14.66
C ARG A 86 1.91 11.39 15.89
N GLU A 87 0.71 11.93 15.69
CA GLU A 87 -0.17 12.33 16.78
C GLU A 87 -0.60 11.14 17.65
N GLU A 88 -0.83 9.97 17.05
CA GLU A 88 -1.19 8.75 17.77
C GLU A 88 -0.01 8.25 18.63
N LEU A 89 1.21 8.22 18.08
CA LEU A 89 2.43 7.90 18.82
C LEU A 89 2.70 8.88 19.98
N GLU A 90 2.38 10.16 19.80
CA GLU A 90 2.52 11.18 20.85
C GLU A 90 1.49 11.00 21.96
N ARG A 91 0.22 10.74 21.62
CA ARG A 91 -0.82 10.42 22.62
C ARG A 91 -0.49 9.15 23.39
N GLU A 92 -0.03 8.10 22.71
CA GLU A 92 0.33 6.84 23.37
C GLU A 92 1.51 7.04 24.34
N ARG A 93 2.46 7.91 24.01
CA ARG A 93 3.54 8.30 24.91
C ARG A 93 3.07 9.13 26.11
N GLU A 94 2.09 10.02 25.92
CA GLU A 94 1.45 10.76 27.03
C GLU A 94 0.66 9.82 27.96
N ASP A 95 -0.06 8.85 27.39
CA ASP A 95 -0.83 7.85 28.14
C ASP A 95 0.08 6.87 28.90
N LEU A 96 1.19 6.41 28.29
CA LEU A 96 2.20 5.62 29.01
C LEU A 96 2.83 6.41 30.16
N GLY A 97 3.10 7.70 29.95
CA GLY A 97 3.60 8.60 31.00
C GLY A 97 2.61 8.81 32.14
N ARG A 98 1.32 8.62 31.87
CA ARG A 98 0.23 8.71 32.87
C ARG A 98 0.02 7.40 33.64
N VAL A 99 0.30 6.24 33.04
CA VAL A 99 0.16 4.91 33.66
C VAL A 99 1.40 4.51 34.47
N ILE A 100 2.60 4.90 34.02
CA ILE A 100 3.86 4.63 34.73
C ILE A 100 4.35 5.96 35.30
N PRO A 101 3.99 6.34 36.54
CA PRO A 101 4.63 7.46 37.20
C PRO A 101 6.09 7.07 37.38
N LEU A 102 6.98 7.63 36.56
CA LEU A 102 8.42 7.63 36.82
C LEU A 102 8.61 8.12 38.25
N LYS A 103 8.93 7.21 39.17
CA LYS A 103 9.30 7.51 40.55
C LYS A 103 10.62 8.28 40.54
N ARG A 104 10.52 9.57 40.20
CA ARG A 104 11.50 10.58 40.55
C ARG A 104 11.06 11.16 41.88
N GLU A 105 11.38 10.45 42.95
CA GLU A 105 11.60 11.09 44.24
C GLU A 105 12.45 10.17 45.12
N SER A 106 13.70 10.60 45.27
CA SER A 106 14.51 10.51 46.48
C SER A 106 14.70 9.13 47.14
N GLU A 107 15.52 8.28 46.54
CA GLU A 107 16.55 7.57 47.32
C GLU A 107 17.88 7.77 46.59
N SER A 108 18.94 8.06 47.35
CA SER A 108 20.30 8.36 46.88
C SER A 108 20.59 9.83 46.54
N THR A 109 20.52 10.71 47.53
CA THR A 109 21.74 11.41 47.99
C THR A 109 21.54 11.73 49.47
N ARG A 110 22.49 11.25 50.27
CA ARG A 110 22.89 11.67 51.63
C ARG A 110 22.12 12.80 52.31
#